data_AF-H1V8E3-F1
#
_entry.id   AF-H1V8E3-F1
#
_cell.length_a   1.000
_cell.length_b   1.000
_cell.length_c   1.000
_cell.angle_alpha   90.00
_cell.angle_beta   90.00
_cell.angle_gamma   90.00
#
_symmetry.space_group_name_H-M   'P 1'
#
loop_
_entity.id
_entity.type
_entity.pdbx_description
1 polymer ?
#
loop_
_entity_poly.entity_id
_entity_poly.type
_entity_poly.pdbx_seq_one_letter_code
_entity_poly.pdbx_strand_id
1 'polypeptide(L)'
;MAEISNVLGKTSDSKYYTDIATEYMDKWQGFGISRDGTHAKLAYTWYGSWTTIYNLYADSLLCFHLPEEKKPSTLSGRIKGWVQKAIGVETRSTFVPDKVYSMQSNWYHAVLQQYGLPLDSRHLYTKSDWEFFAAAVTSKKTRTEILQSIATWVNETTTDRPFTDLYETEGTGGWPGPHFMARPVVGGHFAFLALERACGGKAVEGLGFLDEPGAFAEVDVRMALEAEMYGVDALGSEQPAMEDL
;
A
#
# COMPACT_ATOMS: atom_id res chain seq x y z
N MET A 1 6.36 7.17 15.34
CA MET A 1 6.75 7.67 16.68
C MET A 1 8.25 7.59 16.92
N ALA A 2 8.90 6.47 16.62
CA ALA A 2 10.36 6.29 16.78
C ALA A 2 11.17 7.49 16.30
N GLU A 3 10.99 7.88 15.05
CA GLU A 3 11.78 8.96 14.48
C GLU A 3 11.45 10.37 15.00
N ILE A 4 10.20 10.59 15.43
CA ILE A 4 9.84 11.83 16.11
C ILE A 4 10.62 11.92 17.42
N SER A 5 10.66 10.83 18.20
CA SER A 5 11.45 10.74 19.42
C SER A 5 12.94 10.95 19.16
N ASN A 6 13.47 10.36 18.08
CA ASN A 6 14.85 10.55 17.64
C ASN A 6 15.16 12.03 17.37
N VAL A 7 14.30 12.71 16.62
CA VAL A 7 14.42 14.15 16.30
C VAL A 7 14.40 15.02 17.55
N LEU A 8 13.64 14.62 18.57
CA LEU A 8 13.56 15.30 19.86
C LEU A 8 14.71 14.93 20.83
N GLY A 9 15.67 14.11 20.41
CA GLY A 9 16.78 13.63 21.24
C GLY A 9 16.36 12.61 22.31
N LYS A 10 15.15 12.06 22.20
CA LYS A 10 14.61 11.01 23.09
C LYS A 10 15.00 9.63 22.57
N THR A 11 16.28 9.29 22.69
CA THR A 11 16.86 8.07 22.11
C THR A 11 16.31 6.78 22.73
N SER A 12 15.98 6.77 24.03
CA SER A 12 15.30 5.64 24.69
C SER A 12 13.94 5.35 24.05
N ASP A 13 13.14 6.39 23.84
CA ASP A 13 11.79 6.28 23.30
C ASP A 13 11.85 5.93 21.81
N SER A 14 12.84 6.49 21.10
CA SER A 14 13.13 6.12 19.70
C SER A 14 13.37 4.62 19.59
N LYS A 15 14.26 4.08 20.43
CA LYS A 15 14.55 2.64 20.44
C LYS A 15 13.30 1.82 20.79
N TYR A 16 12.59 2.20 21.86
CA TYR A 16 11.37 1.51 22.29
C TYR A 16 10.33 1.40 21.16
N TYR A 17 10.03 2.51 20.48
CA TYR A 17 9.08 2.48 19.36
C TYR A 17 9.60 1.75 18.13
N THR A 18 10.91 1.76 17.88
CA THR A 18 11.53 1.00 16.77
C THR A 18 11.41 -0.50 17.02
N ASP A 19 11.68 -0.95 18.25
CA ASP A 19 11.60 -2.36 18.63
C ASP A 19 10.16 -2.87 18.47
N ILE A 20 9.16 -2.12 18.96
CA ILE A 20 7.74 -2.45 18.79
C ILE A 20 7.32 -2.48 17.33
N ALA A 21 7.68 -1.44 16.56
CA ALA A 21 7.31 -1.36 15.16
C ALA A 21 7.87 -2.55 14.36
N THR A 22 9.10 -2.96 14.67
CA THR A 22 9.73 -4.10 14.00
C THR A 22 9.07 -5.42 14.40
N GLU A 23 8.80 -5.63 15.69
CA GLU A 23 8.08 -6.83 16.15
C GLU A 23 6.69 -6.93 15.51
N TYR A 24 5.98 -5.81 15.38
CA TYR A 24 4.65 -5.79 14.79
C TYR A 24 4.69 -6.01 13.29
N MET A 25 5.72 -5.52 12.59
CA MET A 25 5.91 -5.80 11.17
C MET A 25 6.16 -7.30 10.93
N ASP A 26 6.99 -7.94 11.75
CA ASP A 26 7.24 -9.39 11.66
C ASP A 26 5.96 -10.20 11.90
N LYS A 27 5.19 -9.84 12.94
CA LYS A 27 3.90 -10.48 13.24
C LYS A 27 2.86 -10.23 12.14
N TRP A 28 2.76 -9.00 11.66
CA TRP A 28 1.80 -8.64 10.62
C TRP A 28 2.09 -9.38 9.32
N GLN A 29 3.35 -9.59 8.95
CA GLN A 29 3.66 -10.42 7.79
C GLN A 29 3.17 -11.87 7.95
N GLY A 30 3.28 -12.44 9.16
CA GLY A 30 2.79 -13.80 9.43
C GLY A 30 1.27 -13.94 9.47
N PHE A 31 0.56 -12.94 10.01
CA PHE A 31 -0.89 -13.01 10.19
C PHE A 31 -1.71 -12.26 9.16
N GLY A 32 -1.15 -11.22 8.55
CA GLY A 32 -1.81 -10.28 7.67
C GLY A 32 -1.60 -10.55 6.20
N ILE A 33 -0.64 -11.38 5.81
CA ILE A 33 -0.45 -11.82 4.42
C ILE A 33 -1.23 -13.12 4.20
N SER A 34 -1.74 -13.31 2.98
CA SER A 34 -2.43 -14.53 2.58
C SER A 34 -1.50 -15.74 2.63
N ARG A 35 -2.04 -16.94 2.81
CA ARG A 35 -1.22 -18.17 2.95
C ARG A 35 -0.30 -18.45 1.76
N ASP A 36 -0.76 -18.12 0.56
CA ASP A 36 -0.02 -18.24 -0.71
C ASP A 36 0.93 -17.06 -0.96
N GLY A 37 0.89 -16.02 -0.11
CA GLY A 37 1.73 -14.83 -0.22
C GLY A 37 1.36 -13.89 -1.36
N THR A 38 0.15 -13.99 -1.93
CA THR A 38 -0.29 -13.17 -3.06
C THR A 38 -0.78 -11.79 -2.65
N HIS A 39 -1.36 -11.65 -1.46
CA HIS A 39 -1.97 -10.40 -1.02
C HIS A 39 -2.01 -10.26 0.50
N ALA A 40 -2.53 -9.14 0.99
CA ALA A 40 -2.80 -8.95 2.40
C ALA A 40 -4.29 -9.05 2.69
N LYS A 41 -4.58 -9.69 3.80
CA LYS A 41 -5.92 -9.92 4.33
C LYS A 41 -6.48 -8.68 4.99
N LEU A 42 -7.79 -8.55 4.92
CA LEU A 42 -8.52 -7.49 5.61
C LEU A 42 -8.49 -7.71 7.14
N ALA A 43 -8.56 -8.96 7.59
CA ALA A 43 -8.46 -9.34 8.99
C ALA A 43 -7.68 -10.65 9.15
N TYR A 44 -6.97 -10.80 10.27
CA TYR A 44 -6.04 -11.94 10.47
C TYR A 44 -6.70 -13.32 10.35
N THR A 45 -7.96 -13.43 10.79
CA THR A 45 -8.74 -14.69 10.78
C THR A 45 -9.72 -14.79 9.62
N TRP A 46 -9.77 -13.79 8.74
CA TRP A 46 -10.67 -13.80 7.59
C TRP A 46 -9.94 -14.29 6.33
N TYR A 47 -9.93 -15.60 6.16
CA TYR A 47 -9.39 -16.28 4.98
C TYR A 47 -10.23 -15.96 3.74
N GLY A 48 -9.57 -15.67 2.61
CA GLY A 48 -10.21 -15.21 1.38
C GLY A 48 -10.65 -13.75 1.40
N SER A 49 -10.16 -12.97 2.37
CA SER A 49 -10.35 -11.51 2.38
C SER A 49 -9.10 -10.81 1.89
N TRP A 50 -9.27 -9.62 1.33
CA TRP A 50 -8.15 -8.81 0.89
C TRP A 50 -8.41 -7.33 1.14
N THR A 51 -7.34 -6.52 1.20
CA THR A 51 -7.44 -5.08 1.46
C THR A 51 -6.41 -4.27 0.67
N THR A 52 -6.79 -3.06 0.27
CA THR A 52 -5.90 -2.08 -0.35
C THR A 52 -5.07 -1.38 0.72
N ILE A 53 -3.76 -1.60 0.70
CA ILE A 53 -2.78 -1.04 1.65
C ILE A 53 -2.28 0.32 1.17
N TYR A 54 -3.09 1.36 1.34
CA TYR A 54 -2.69 2.74 1.02
C TYR A 54 -1.57 3.27 1.91
N ASN A 55 -1.34 2.69 3.10
CA ASN A 55 -0.30 3.12 4.04
C ASN A 55 1.13 2.80 3.59
N LEU A 56 1.34 1.94 2.57
CA LEU A 56 2.65 1.78 1.93
C LEU A 56 3.19 3.10 1.36
N TYR A 57 2.28 3.99 0.93
CA TYR A 57 2.63 5.34 0.53
C TYR A 57 3.39 6.11 1.62
N ALA A 58 2.98 5.99 2.88
CA ALA A 58 3.61 6.70 3.98
C ALA A 58 5.02 6.17 4.29
N ASP A 59 5.21 4.85 4.16
CA ASP A 59 6.53 4.22 4.27
C ASP A 59 7.49 4.78 3.21
N SER A 60 7.01 4.87 1.97
CA SER A 60 7.77 5.45 0.86
C SER A 60 8.03 6.96 1.00
N LEU A 61 7.02 7.72 1.41
CA LEU A 61 7.10 9.17 1.58
C LEU A 61 8.06 9.58 2.70
N LEU A 62 8.15 8.77 3.76
CA LEU A 62 9.02 8.98 4.92
C LEU A 62 10.41 8.33 4.75
N CYS A 63 10.64 7.68 3.61
CA CYS A 63 11.93 7.07 3.22
C CYS A 63 12.30 5.80 4.01
N PHE A 64 11.32 5.11 4.58
CA PHE A 64 11.54 3.90 5.36
C PHE A 64 11.74 2.65 4.48
N HIS A 65 11.35 2.72 3.21
CA HIS A 65 11.61 1.71 2.18
C HIS A 65 12.99 1.82 1.53
N LEU A 66 13.82 2.79 1.93
CA LEU A 66 15.18 2.92 1.39
C LEU A 66 16.19 2.26 2.33
N PRO A 67 17.23 1.60 1.81
CA PRO A 67 18.32 1.12 2.64
C PRO A 67 19.02 2.31 3.32
N GLU A 68 19.30 2.16 4.62
CA GLU A 68 19.97 3.18 5.42
C GLU A 68 21.39 3.46 4.89
N GLU A 69 21.63 4.65 4.33
CA GLU A 69 22.99 5.19 4.21
C GLU A 69 23.47 5.66 5.61
N LYS A 70 24.76 5.49 5.94
CA LYS A 70 25.37 5.97 7.20
C LYS A 70 25.12 7.48 7.36
N LYS A 71 24.31 7.92 8.35
CA LYS A 71 23.89 9.33 8.50
C LYS A 71 24.42 9.99 9.79
N PRO A 72 24.70 11.32 9.74
CA PRO A 72 25.00 12.12 10.92
C PRO A 72 23.73 12.48 11.74
N SER A 73 23.89 12.49 13.06
CA SER A 73 22.85 12.50 14.10
C SER A 73 22.29 13.89 14.49
N THR A 74 22.53 14.95 13.73
CA THR A 74 22.19 16.32 14.16
C THR A 74 21.15 17.04 13.29
N LEU A 75 20.19 17.69 13.96
CA LEU A 75 19.10 18.51 13.40
C LEU A 75 19.60 19.62 12.45
N SER A 76 20.76 20.20 12.77
CA SER A 76 21.43 21.26 12.01
C SER A 76 21.83 20.85 10.58
N GLY A 77 22.09 19.55 10.34
CA GLY A 77 22.39 19.02 9.01
C GLY A 77 21.17 18.58 8.20
N ARG A 78 19.97 18.57 8.82
CA ARG A 78 18.73 17.98 8.28
C ARG A 78 17.80 19.00 7.61
N ILE A 79 17.92 20.29 7.95
CA ILE A 79 17.25 21.40 7.24
C ILE A 79 18.32 22.29 6.60
N LYS A 80 18.80 21.90 5.42
CA LYS A 80 19.65 22.75 4.59
C LYS A 80 18.97 22.89 3.22
N GLY A 81 18.01 23.81 3.14
CA GLY A 81 17.17 24.06 1.96
C GLY A 81 15.79 23.38 2.00
N TRP A 82 15.01 23.56 0.92
CA TRP A 82 13.64 23.03 0.71
C TRP A 82 13.60 21.52 0.39
N VAL A 83 14.56 20.72 0.88
CA VAL A 83 14.70 19.30 0.50
C VAL A 83 14.61 18.42 1.74
N GLN A 84 13.58 17.57 1.79
CA GLN A 84 13.37 16.58 2.85
C GLN A 84 14.45 15.48 2.75
N LYS A 85 15.20 15.25 3.85
CA LYS A 85 16.14 14.13 3.99
C LYS A 85 15.47 12.93 4.66
N ALA A 86 15.92 11.73 4.30
CA ALA A 86 15.43 10.46 4.85
C ALA A 86 15.64 10.34 6.36
N ILE A 87 14.66 9.71 7.01
CA ILE A 87 14.56 9.57 8.46
C ILE A 87 14.82 8.08 8.80
N GLY A 88 15.81 7.74 9.62
CA GLY A 88 16.06 6.34 9.97
C GLY A 88 17.20 6.09 10.96
N VAL A 89 17.15 4.88 11.55
CA VAL A 89 18.01 4.29 12.60
C VAL A 89 18.74 3.05 12.04
N GLU A 90 19.96 2.82 12.54
CA GLU A 90 20.92 1.80 12.10
C GLU A 90 20.39 0.34 12.07
N THR A 91 20.78 -0.37 11.00
CA THR A 91 21.02 -1.83 10.88
C THR A 91 19.89 -2.82 10.56
N ARG A 92 18.87 -2.44 9.79
CA ARG A 92 18.07 -3.42 9.03
C ARG A 92 17.86 -3.03 7.58
N SER A 93 17.63 -4.04 6.75
CA SER A 93 16.92 -3.92 5.48
C SER A 93 15.68 -3.02 5.64
N THR A 94 15.17 -2.50 4.53
CA THR A 94 13.94 -1.68 4.42
C THR A 94 12.85 -2.06 5.44
N PHE A 95 12.17 -1.08 6.04
CA PHE A 95 11.24 -1.33 7.16
C PHE A 95 10.05 -2.22 6.72
N VAL A 96 9.39 -1.85 5.63
CA VAL A 96 8.48 -2.74 4.92
C VAL A 96 9.28 -3.48 3.84
N PRO A 97 9.27 -4.83 3.81
CA PRO A 97 10.01 -5.58 2.80
C PRO A 97 9.48 -5.37 1.39
N ASP A 98 10.39 -5.32 0.41
CA ASP A 98 10.10 -5.10 -1.02
C ASP A 98 9.04 -6.07 -1.57
N LYS A 99 9.05 -7.33 -1.10
CA LYS A 99 8.05 -8.34 -1.46
C LYS A 99 6.62 -7.88 -1.19
N VAL A 100 6.39 -7.09 -0.13
CA VAL A 100 5.06 -6.55 0.21
C VAL A 100 4.56 -5.59 -0.86
N TYR A 101 5.46 -4.75 -1.40
CA TYR A 101 5.14 -3.86 -2.51
C TYR A 101 4.87 -4.64 -3.79
N SER A 102 5.73 -5.61 -4.13
CA SER A 102 5.57 -6.44 -5.33
C SER A 102 4.25 -7.23 -5.31
N MET A 103 3.96 -7.92 -4.20
CA MET A 103 2.74 -8.74 -4.11
C MET A 103 1.48 -7.87 -4.22
N GLN A 104 1.45 -6.71 -3.55
CA GLN A 104 0.31 -5.80 -3.62
C GLN A 104 0.17 -5.14 -4.99
N SER A 105 1.26 -4.77 -5.65
CA SER A 105 1.23 -4.26 -7.02
C SER A 105 0.60 -5.27 -7.98
N ASN A 106 0.95 -6.55 -7.85
CA ASN A 106 0.37 -7.62 -8.67
C ASN A 106 -1.09 -7.88 -8.31
N TRP A 107 -1.42 -7.88 -7.01
CA TRP A 107 -2.79 -8.06 -6.55
C TRP A 107 -3.71 -6.96 -7.06
N TYR A 108 -3.33 -5.69 -6.95
CA TYR A 108 -4.15 -4.56 -7.41
C TYR A 108 -4.42 -4.59 -8.91
N HIS A 109 -3.46 -5.08 -9.71
CA HIS A 109 -3.70 -5.34 -11.13
C HIS A 109 -4.82 -6.39 -11.30
N ALA A 110 -4.72 -7.50 -10.57
CA ALA A 110 -5.62 -8.63 -10.71
C ALA A 110 -7.06 -8.35 -10.24
N VAL A 111 -7.24 -7.48 -9.24
CA VAL A 111 -8.56 -7.12 -8.69
C VAL A 111 -9.10 -5.78 -9.17
N LEU A 112 -8.42 -5.11 -10.11
CA LEU A 112 -8.85 -3.84 -10.67
C LEU A 112 -10.22 -3.99 -11.36
N GLN A 113 -11.12 -3.05 -11.08
CA GLN A 113 -12.48 -3.03 -11.63
C GLN A 113 -12.60 -1.96 -12.72
N GLN A 114 -13.78 -1.85 -13.34
CA GLN A 114 -14.04 -0.93 -14.47
C GLN A 114 -13.64 0.53 -14.17
N TYR A 115 -13.93 1.00 -12.96
CA TYR A 115 -13.78 2.42 -12.57
C TYR A 115 -12.75 2.68 -11.46
N GLY A 116 -12.18 1.64 -10.84
CA GLY A 116 -11.12 1.81 -9.87
C GLY A 116 -10.74 0.53 -9.14
N LEU A 117 -9.88 0.68 -8.14
CA LEU A 117 -9.46 -0.37 -7.23
C LEU A 117 -10.31 -0.33 -5.94
N PRO A 118 -11.12 -1.37 -5.62
CA PRO A 118 -11.93 -1.37 -4.40
C PRO A 118 -11.09 -1.24 -3.13
N LEU A 119 -11.70 -0.74 -2.04
CA LEU A 119 -11.00 -0.64 -0.75
C LEU A 119 -10.55 -2.00 -0.21
N ASP A 120 -11.43 -3.00 -0.34
CA ASP A 120 -11.25 -4.33 0.19
C ASP A 120 -12.34 -5.26 -0.34
N SER A 121 -12.28 -6.54 0.05
CA SER A 121 -13.19 -7.58 -0.42
C SER A 121 -14.66 -7.45 0.05
N ARG A 122 -15.03 -6.47 0.89
CA ARG A 122 -16.40 -6.36 1.42
C ARG A 122 -17.37 -5.67 0.46
N HIS A 123 -16.85 -4.72 -0.31
CA HIS A 123 -17.67 -3.82 -1.12
C HIS A 123 -16.91 -3.44 -2.39
N LEU A 124 -17.67 -3.05 -3.42
CA LEU A 124 -17.12 -2.56 -4.68
C LEU A 124 -16.96 -1.04 -4.70
N TYR A 125 -17.09 -0.36 -3.57
CA TYR A 125 -16.77 1.06 -3.50
C TYR A 125 -15.31 1.28 -3.13
N THR A 126 -14.85 2.47 -3.47
CA THR A 126 -13.48 2.89 -3.29
C THR A 126 -13.38 4.31 -2.78
N LYS A 127 -12.17 4.70 -2.35
CA LYS A 127 -11.79 6.08 -2.15
C LYS A 127 -10.69 6.52 -3.10
N SER A 128 -10.98 7.47 -3.99
CA SER A 128 -10.02 7.95 -5.00
C SER A 128 -8.67 8.36 -4.39
N ASP A 129 -8.66 9.06 -3.26
CA ASP A 129 -7.42 9.47 -2.59
C ASP A 129 -6.60 8.28 -2.09
N TRP A 130 -7.26 7.25 -1.54
CA TRP A 130 -6.59 6.04 -1.07
C TRP A 130 -6.07 5.19 -2.22
N GLU A 131 -6.81 5.12 -3.32
CA GLU A 131 -6.34 4.47 -4.55
C GLU A 131 -5.07 5.12 -5.08
N PHE A 132 -5.03 6.45 -5.15
CA PHE A 132 -3.83 7.13 -5.64
C PHE A 132 -2.64 7.01 -4.69
N PHE A 133 -2.87 6.92 -3.37
CA PHE A 133 -1.80 6.54 -2.43
C PHE A 133 -1.28 5.13 -2.70
N ALA A 134 -2.17 4.15 -2.87
CA ALA A 134 -1.77 2.79 -3.20
C ALA A 134 -1.04 2.71 -4.55
N ALA A 135 -1.58 3.33 -5.60
CA ALA A 135 -1.02 3.36 -6.95
C ALA A 135 0.33 4.09 -7.03
N ALA A 136 0.59 5.05 -6.16
CA ALA A 136 1.86 5.80 -6.17
C ALA A 136 3.07 4.90 -5.88
N VAL A 137 2.87 3.77 -5.20
CA VAL A 137 3.92 2.83 -4.79
C VAL A 137 3.84 1.46 -5.49
N THR A 138 3.09 1.37 -6.59
CA THR A 138 3.06 0.16 -7.44
C THR A 138 3.99 0.28 -8.65
N SER A 139 4.12 -0.83 -9.39
CA SER A 139 4.76 -0.85 -10.71
C SER A 139 4.12 0.18 -11.64
N LYS A 140 4.88 0.63 -12.64
CA LYS A 140 4.38 1.55 -13.65
C LYS A 140 3.16 0.98 -14.40
N LYS A 141 3.12 -0.35 -14.64
CA LYS A 141 1.99 -1.03 -15.27
C LYS A 141 0.72 -0.82 -14.42
N THR A 142 0.72 -1.35 -13.20
CA THR A 142 -0.43 -1.28 -12.28
C THR A 142 -0.86 0.17 -12.02
N ARG A 143 0.09 1.08 -11.80
CA ARG A 143 -0.21 2.52 -11.61
C ARG A 143 -0.92 3.12 -12.81
N THR A 144 -0.52 2.76 -14.02
CA THR A 144 -1.13 3.28 -15.26
C THR A 144 -2.56 2.75 -15.42
N GLU A 145 -2.80 1.48 -15.11
CA GLU A 145 -4.13 0.86 -15.21
C GLU A 145 -5.11 1.47 -14.20
N ILE A 146 -4.69 1.67 -12.94
CA ILE A 146 -5.50 2.37 -11.93
C ILE A 146 -5.85 3.78 -12.42
N LEU A 147 -4.85 4.55 -12.87
CA LEU A 147 -5.08 5.90 -13.38
C LEU A 147 -6.07 5.91 -14.55
N GLN A 148 -5.92 5.00 -15.50
CA GLN A 148 -6.82 4.88 -16.65
C GLN A 148 -8.24 4.50 -16.23
N SER A 149 -8.39 3.58 -15.28
CA SER A 149 -9.70 3.17 -14.76
C SER A 149 -10.45 4.35 -14.11
N ILE A 150 -9.75 5.16 -13.31
CA ILE A 150 -10.32 6.39 -12.73
C ILE A 150 -10.63 7.44 -13.82
N ALA A 151 -9.77 7.58 -14.83
CA ALA A 151 -10.03 8.50 -15.94
C ALA A 151 -11.28 8.09 -16.74
N THR A 152 -11.48 6.79 -16.97
CA THR A 152 -12.69 6.23 -17.55
C THR A 152 -13.92 6.57 -16.71
N TRP A 153 -13.83 6.38 -15.39
CA TRP A 153 -14.91 6.74 -14.48
C TRP A 153 -15.30 8.22 -14.57
N VAL A 154 -14.33 9.14 -14.57
CA VAL A 154 -14.59 10.59 -14.70
C VAL A 154 -15.28 10.92 -16.03
N ASN A 155 -14.97 10.18 -17.09
CA ASN A 155 -15.56 10.38 -18.41
C ASN A 155 -16.97 9.77 -18.57
N GLU A 156 -17.26 8.68 -17.84
CA GLU A 156 -18.50 7.91 -17.99
C GLU A 156 -19.50 8.11 -16.83
N THR A 157 -19.07 8.73 -15.72
CA THR A 157 -19.90 8.88 -14.53
C THR A 157 -21.20 9.65 -14.84
N THR A 158 -22.29 9.17 -14.26
CA THR A 158 -23.64 9.74 -14.44
C THR A 158 -23.95 10.86 -13.44
N THR A 159 -23.01 11.19 -12.55
CA THR A 159 -23.17 12.23 -11.53
C THR A 159 -22.86 13.62 -12.09
N ASP A 160 -23.71 14.59 -11.81
CA ASP A 160 -23.55 16.01 -12.18
C ASP A 160 -22.95 16.85 -11.03
N ARG A 161 -22.36 16.18 -10.04
CA ARG A 161 -21.90 16.79 -8.79
C ARG A 161 -20.37 16.91 -8.75
N PRO A 162 -19.81 17.73 -7.82
CA PRO A 162 -18.36 17.86 -7.68
C PRO A 162 -17.67 16.52 -7.44
N PHE A 163 -16.43 16.39 -7.93
CA PHE A 163 -15.61 15.18 -7.81
C PHE A 163 -15.67 14.62 -6.38
N THR A 164 -16.19 13.40 -6.27
CA THR A 164 -16.28 12.68 -4.99
C THR A 164 -14.99 11.93 -4.75
N ASP A 165 -14.65 11.78 -3.48
CA ASP A 165 -13.59 10.87 -3.07
C ASP A 165 -14.11 9.49 -2.62
N LEU A 166 -15.40 9.19 -2.83
CA LEU A 166 -16.04 7.89 -2.58
C LEU A 166 -17.06 7.56 -3.66
N TYR A 167 -16.83 6.48 -4.40
CA TYR A 167 -17.64 6.04 -5.53
C TYR A 167 -17.59 4.51 -5.70
N GLU A 168 -18.51 3.95 -6.47
CA GLU A 168 -18.54 2.53 -6.84
C GLU A 168 -17.56 2.27 -8.00
N THR A 169 -16.74 1.24 -7.90
CA THR A 169 -15.77 0.87 -8.94
C THR A 169 -16.39 0.10 -10.11
N GLU A 170 -17.69 -0.18 -10.03
CA GLU A 170 -18.45 -0.99 -10.98
C GLU A 170 -19.81 -0.37 -11.32
N GLY A 171 -20.51 -0.96 -12.28
CA GLY A 171 -21.86 -0.57 -12.67
C GLY A 171 -21.93 0.82 -13.31
N THR A 172 -22.54 1.79 -12.64
CA THR A 172 -22.66 3.17 -13.15
C THR A 172 -21.61 4.13 -12.61
N GLY A 173 -20.69 3.66 -11.75
CA GLY A 173 -19.74 4.54 -11.08
C GLY A 173 -20.43 5.48 -10.09
N GLY A 174 -21.64 5.11 -9.64
CA GLY A 174 -22.47 5.89 -8.72
C GLY A 174 -21.83 6.02 -7.35
N TRP A 175 -22.51 6.71 -6.44
CA TRP A 175 -21.96 6.98 -5.11
C TRP A 175 -22.66 6.10 -4.08
N PRO A 176 -21.94 5.27 -3.31
CA PRO A 176 -22.54 4.33 -2.36
C PRO A 176 -23.26 5.02 -1.20
N GLY A 177 -22.96 6.31 -0.97
CA GLY A 177 -23.35 7.05 0.21
C GLY A 177 -22.42 6.73 1.39
N PRO A 178 -22.01 7.72 2.20
CA PRO A 178 -22.18 9.18 2.03
C PRO A 178 -21.48 9.72 0.76
N HIS A 179 -21.84 10.93 0.33
CA HIS A 179 -21.43 11.46 -0.98
C HIS A 179 -20.01 12.05 -1.07
N PHE A 180 -19.38 12.43 0.04
CA PHE A 180 -18.00 12.93 0.12
C PHE A 180 -17.50 13.80 -1.07
N MET A 181 -18.21 14.91 -1.30
CA MET A 181 -17.91 15.85 -2.38
C MET A 181 -16.95 16.96 -1.96
N ALA A 182 -16.10 17.41 -2.89
CA ALA A 182 -15.29 18.64 -2.77
C ALA A 182 -14.43 18.70 -1.48
N ARG A 183 -13.96 17.56 -0.99
CA ARG A 183 -13.11 17.48 0.19
C ARG A 183 -11.63 17.64 -0.19
N PRO A 184 -10.80 18.26 0.66
CA PRO A 184 -9.38 18.48 0.36
C PRO A 184 -8.57 17.18 0.23
N VAL A 185 -9.12 16.03 0.64
CA VAL A 185 -8.46 14.72 0.53
C VAL A 185 -8.13 14.34 -0.91
N VAL A 186 -8.82 14.91 -1.92
CA VAL A 186 -8.50 14.73 -3.34
C VAL A 186 -7.08 15.20 -3.71
N GLY A 187 -6.41 15.97 -2.85
CA GLY A 187 -4.97 16.24 -2.97
C GLY A 187 -4.12 14.96 -3.04
N GLY A 188 -4.63 13.83 -2.54
CA GLY A 188 -4.01 12.51 -2.67
C GLY A 188 -3.79 12.05 -4.12
N HIS A 189 -4.52 12.61 -5.10
CA HIS A 189 -4.28 12.30 -6.53
C HIS A 189 -2.89 12.72 -7.01
N PHE A 190 -2.26 13.67 -6.31
CA PHE A 190 -0.90 14.12 -6.59
C PHE A 190 0.18 13.34 -5.81
N ALA A 191 -0.19 12.23 -5.16
CA ALA A 191 0.72 11.38 -4.37
C ALA A 191 2.00 11.01 -5.14
N PHE A 192 1.87 10.63 -6.41
CA PHE A 192 3.03 10.28 -7.23
C PHE A 192 3.99 11.46 -7.42
N LEU A 193 3.49 12.67 -7.67
CA LEU A 193 4.32 13.88 -7.79
C LEU A 193 5.02 14.24 -6.48
N ALA A 194 4.36 14.00 -5.35
CA ALA A 194 4.97 14.19 -4.04
C ALA A 194 6.13 13.20 -3.81
N LEU A 195 5.97 11.93 -4.19
CA LEU A 195 7.04 10.94 -4.10
C LEU A 195 8.25 11.26 -4.98
N GLU A 196 8.05 11.82 -6.18
CA GLU A 196 9.17 12.21 -7.06
C GLU A 196 10.17 13.17 -6.38
N ARG A 197 9.71 13.95 -5.39
CA ARG A 197 10.56 14.88 -4.63
C ARG A 197 10.94 14.37 -3.24
N ALA A 198 10.25 13.35 -2.74
CA ALA A 198 10.53 12.76 -1.44
C ALA A 198 11.92 12.15 -1.39
N CYS A 199 12.52 12.13 -0.18
CA CYS A 199 13.82 11.51 0.07
C CYS A 199 14.96 12.07 -0.80
N GLY A 200 14.90 13.36 -1.14
CA GLY A 200 15.86 13.99 -2.05
C GLY A 200 15.77 13.49 -3.50
N GLY A 201 14.58 13.03 -3.92
CA GLY A 201 14.33 12.46 -5.25
C GLY A 201 14.55 10.95 -5.36
N LYS A 202 14.94 10.29 -4.26
CA LYS A 202 15.26 8.85 -4.24
C LYS A 202 14.05 7.95 -3.96
N ALA A 203 12.90 8.50 -3.55
CA ALA A 203 11.77 7.66 -3.13
C ALA A 203 11.23 6.79 -4.28
N VAL A 204 11.05 7.38 -5.46
CA VAL A 204 10.61 6.63 -6.66
C VAL A 204 11.71 5.69 -7.17
N GLU A 205 12.97 6.10 -7.10
CA GLU A 205 14.12 5.25 -7.47
C GLU A 205 14.17 3.96 -6.64
N GLY A 206 13.92 4.06 -5.33
CA GLY A 206 13.85 2.91 -4.43
C GLY A 206 12.73 1.92 -4.72
N LEU A 207 11.76 2.28 -5.57
CA LEU A 207 10.68 1.40 -6.03
C LEU A 207 10.95 0.79 -7.42
N GLY A 208 12.12 1.06 -8.01
CA GLY A 208 12.47 0.61 -9.36
C GLY A 208 12.45 -0.92 -9.55
N PHE A 209 12.62 -1.68 -8.46
CA PHE A 209 12.53 -3.15 -8.47
C PHE A 209 11.17 -3.67 -8.94
N LEU A 210 10.10 -2.86 -8.81
CA LEU A 210 8.75 -3.22 -9.26
C LEU A 210 8.61 -3.29 -10.78
N ASP A 211 9.53 -2.66 -11.51
CA ASP A 211 9.51 -2.56 -12.98
C ASP A 211 10.63 -3.41 -13.63
N GLU A 212 11.39 -4.19 -12.85
CA GLU A 212 12.42 -5.09 -13.36
C GLU A 212 11.81 -6.27 -14.16
N PRO A 213 12.51 -6.81 -15.17
CA PRO A 213 12.05 -7.98 -15.91
C PRO A 213 11.78 -9.17 -14.98
N GLY A 214 10.55 -9.68 -14.99
CA GLY A 214 10.13 -10.80 -14.13
C GLY A 214 9.63 -10.40 -12.73
N ALA A 215 9.59 -9.11 -12.39
CA ALA A 215 9.01 -8.63 -11.13
C ALA A 215 7.48 -8.74 -11.11
N PHE A 216 6.83 -8.56 -12.27
CA PHE A 216 5.39 -8.70 -12.42
C PHE A 216 4.99 -10.18 -12.53
N ALA A 217 3.96 -10.56 -11.77
CA ALA A 217 3.36 -11.89 -11.82
C ALA A 217 1.84 -11.76 -11.91
N GLU A 218 1.23 -12.50 -12.84
CA GLU A 218 -0.22 -12.63 -12.93
C GLU A 218 -0.75 -13.45 -11.74
N VAL A 219 -1.93 -13.07 -11.24
CA VAL A 219 -2.58 -13.74 -10.10
C VAL A 219 -3.99 -14.16 -10.52
N ASP A 220 -4.30 -15.46 -10.42
CA ASP A 220 -5.68 -15.94 -10.51
C ASP A 220 -6.39 -15.67 -9.18
N VAL A 221 -7.13 -14.56 -9.13
CA VAL A 221 -7.82 -14.08 -7.92
C VAL A 221 -8.75 -15.15 -7.36
N ARG A 222 -9.53 -15.82 -8.21
CA ARG A 222 -10.50 -16.81 -7.75
C ARG A 222 -9.79 -17.98 -7.10
N MET A 223 -8.74 -18.49 -7.73
CA MET A 223 -7.94 -19.59 -7.19
C MET A 223 -7.24 -19.20 -5.88
N ALA A 224 -6.65 -18.00 -5.81
CA ALA A 224 -5.98 -17.52 -4.61
C ALA A 224 -6.93 -17.41 -3.40
N LEU A 225 -8.13 -16.83 -3.62
CA LEU A 225 -9.13 -16.68 -2.56
C LEU A 225 -9.73 -18.03 -2.14
N GLU A 226 -10.08 -18.91 -3.10
CA GLU A 226 -10.62 -20.24 -2.80
C GLU A 226 -9.60 -21.11 -2.06
N ALA A 227 -8.34 -21.14 -2.51
CA ALA A 227 -7.28 -21.90 -1.86
C ALA A 227 -7.09 -21.46 -0.40
N GLU A 228 -7.15 -20.16 -0.14
CA GLU A 228 -7.02 -19.65 1.21
C GLU A 228 -8.22 -20.00 2.10
N MET A 229 -9.45 -19.86 1.60
CA MET A 229 -10.68 -20.17 2.34
C MET A 229 -10.77 -21.64 2.73
N TYR A 230 -10.41 -22.54 1.81
CA TYR A 230 -10.63 -23.98 1.98
C TYR A 230 -9.37 -24.76 2.34
N GLY A 231 -8.19 -24.12 2.40
CA GLY A 231 -6.93 -24.79 2.72
C GLY A 231 -6.53 -25.83 1.67
N VAL A 232 -6.97 -25.63 0.42
CA VAL A 232 -6.68 -26.54 -0.69
C VAL A 232 -5.41 -26.03 -1.37
N ASP A 233 -4.28 -26.68 -1.08
CA ASP A 233 -3.07 -26.47 -1.88
C ASP A 233 -3.38 -26.80 -3.35
N ALA A 234 -2.65 -26.20 -4.30
CA ALA A 234 -2.79 -26.39 -5.76
C ALA A 234 -2.69 -27.86 -6.25
N LEU A 235 -2.54 -28.83 -5.34
CA LEU A 235 -2.49 -30.27 -5.54
C LEU A 235 -3.68 -31.06 -4.93
N GLY A 236 -4.72 -30.38 -4.43
CA GLY A 236 -6.01 -31.03 -4.11
C GLY A 236 -6.04 -31.92 -2.86
N SER A 237 -5.11 -31.74 -1.91
CA SER A 237 -5.22 -32.38 -0.60
C SER A 237 -5.66 -31.36 0.46
N GLU A 238 -6.82 -31.61 1.08
CA GLU A 238 -7.30 -30.88 2.27
C GLU A 238 -6.28 -31.00 3.41
N GLN A 239 -5.78 -29.87 3.91
CA GLN A 239 -5.13 -29.87 5.23
C GLN A 239 -6.21 -29.92 6.32
N PRO A 240 -6.07 -30.77 7.35
CA PRO A 240 -7.07 -30.87 8.41
C PRO A 240 -7.16 -29.54 9.16
N ALA A 241 -8.39 -29.06 9.32
CA ALA A 241 -8.73 -27.88 10.09
C ALA A 241 -8.11 -28.00 11.50
N MET A 242 -7.28 -27.03 11.87
CA MET A 242 -6.81 -26.88 13.23
C MET A 242 -7.99 -26.36 14.06
N GLU A 243 -8.70 -27.28 14.71
CA GLU A 243 -9.72 -26.96 15.71
C GLU A 243 -9.08 -26.22 16.90
N ASP A 244 -9.68 -25.08 17.23
CA ASP A 244 -9.66 -24.33 18.49
C ASP A 244 -8.36 -24.18 19.29
N LEU A 245 -7.84 -22.94 19.30
CA LEU A 245 -7.18 -22.29 20.46
C LEU A 245 -7.45 -20.78 20.46
#